data_AF-A0AAE1TFH8-F1
#
_entry.id   AF-A0AAE1TFH8-F1
#
_cell.length_a   1.000
_cell.length_b   1.000
_cell.length_c   1.000
_cell.angle_alpha   90.00
_cell.angle_beta   90.00
_cell.angle_gamma   90.00
#
_symmetry.space_group_name_H-M   'P 1'
#
loop_
_entity.id
_entity.type
_entity.pdbx_description
1 polymer ?
#
loop_
_entity_poly.entity_id
_entity_poly.type
_entity_poly.pdbx_seq_one_letter_code
_entity_poly.pdbx_strand_id
1 'polypeptide(L)'
;MTRSKAPSKKKHGVDFKKIKRKIGRKLPPPKNSRNTDIKSKAIILPEQSVASEKAGLAVYKKGLTLKELLQQSSHHNPKVRREFKDVLAGIKELFIKHPQN
;
A
#
# COMPACT_ATOMS: atom_id res chain seq x y z
N MET A 1 -41.59 25.87 41.92
CA MET A 1 -41.90 24.50 41.45
C MET A 1 -41.85 24.48 39.92
N THR A 2 -40.80 23.92 39.32
CA THR A 2 -40.60 23.90 37.86
C THR A 2 -41.35 22.72 37.24
N ARG A 3 -42.39 22.98 36.45
CA ARG A 3 -43.15 21.94 35.73
C ARG A 3 -42.23 21.28 34.69
N SER A 4 -41.94 19.99 34.87
CA SER A 4 -41.23 19.17 33.89
C SER A 4 -42.09 18.99 32.64
N LYS A 5 -41.51 19.25 31.47
CA LYS A 5 -42.19 19.18 30.17
C LYS A 5 -42.41 17.71 29.81
N ALA A 6 -43.67 17.29 29.71
CA ALA A 6 -44.04 15.92 29.38
C ALA A 6 -43.41 15.46 28.05
N PRO A 7 -42.94 14.20 27.95
CA PRO A 7 -42.38 13.67 26.72
C PRO A 7 -43.47 13.58 25.65
N SER A 8 -43.31 14.31 24.55
CA SER A 8 -44.26 14.26 23.44
C SER A 8 -44.33 12.85 22.87
N LYS A 9 -45.50 12.21 22.92
CA LYS A 9 -45.76 10.90 22.28
C LYS A 9 -45.33 10.96 20.81
N LYS A 10 -44.45 10.05 20.40
CA LYS A 10 -44.03 9.93 19.00
C LYS A 10 -45.24 9.44 18.20
N LYS A 11 -45.73 10.25 17.27
CA LYS A 11 -46.77 9.85 16.32
C LYS A 11 -46.20 8.74 15.44
N HIS A 12 -46.69 7.52 15.61
CA HIS A 12 -46.44 6.42 14.67
C HIS A 12 -47.26 6.69 13.40
N GLY A 13 -46.69 6.38 12.22
CA GLY A 13 -47.33 6.57 10.92
C GLY A 13 -47.00 7.88 10.19
N VAL A 14 -45.80 8.47 10.39
CA VAL A 14 -45.37 9.66 9.63
C VAL A 14 -44.25 9.28 8.66
N ASP A 15 -44.57 9.24 7.37
CA ASP A 15 -43.64 8.83 6.30
C ASP A 15 -42.51 9.85 6.06
N PHE A 16 -42.74 11.12 6.42
CA PHE A 16 -41.77 12.20 6.23
C PHE A 16 -41.60 13.04 7.50
N LYS A 17 -40.42 12.97 8.10
CA LYS A 17 -40.03 13.79 9.25
C LYS A 17 -39.15 14.94 8.82
N LYS A 18 -39.65 16.17 8.91
CA LYS A 18 -38.86 17.39 8.66
C LYS A 18 -37.91 17.67 9.84
N ILE A 19 -36.63 17.86 9.54
CA ILE A 19 -35.61 18.15 10.56
C ILE A 19 -35.79 19.61 11.03
N LYS A 20 -35.78 19.83 12.34
CA LYS A 20 -35.79 21.19 12.94
C LYS A 20 -34.47 21.88 12.64
N ARG A 21 -34.52 23.09 12.07
CA ARG A 21 -33.33 23.93 11.81
C ARG A 21 -32.63 24.21 13.15
N LYS A 22 -31.33 23.91 13.23
CA LYS A 22 -30.49 24.21 14.38
C LYS A 22 -29.69 25.47 14.07
N ILE A 23 -29.86 26.51 14.88
CA ILE A 23 -29.12 27.77 14.75
C ILE A 23 -27.61 27.43 14.88
N GLY A 24 -26.79 27.97 13.98
CA GLY A 24 -25.33 27.75 13.96
C GLY A 24 -24.84 26.47 13.27
N ARG A 25 -25.72 25.59 12.75
CA ARG A 25 -25.30 24.40 11.97
C ARG A 25 -25.67 24.56 10.50
N LYS A 26 -24.80 24.06 9.61
CA LYS A 26 -25.09 24.01 8.16
C LYS A 26 -26.38 23.22 7.92
N LEU A 27 -27.18 23.71 6.96
CA LEU A 27 -28.41 23.05 6.56
C LEU A 27 -28.08 21.62 6.09
N PRO A 28 -28.81 20.59 6.56
CA PRO A 28 -28.59 19.24 6.06
C PRO A 28 -28.91 19.20 4.57
N PRO A 29 -28.15 18.42 3.79
CA PRO A 29 -28.38 18.30 2.37
C PRO A 29 -29.81 17.75 2.09
N PRO A 30 -30.39 18.09 0.93
CA PRO A 30 -31.70 17.62 0.52
C PRO A 30 -31.81 16.09 0.59
N LYS A 31 -32.98 15.54 0.94
CA LYS A 31 -33.17 14.08 1.12
C LYS A 31 -32.94 13.25 -0.15
N ASN A 32 -32.96 13.91 -1.32
CA ASN A 32 -32.71 13.32 -2.63
C ASN A 32 -31.28 13.56 -3.15
N SER A 33 -30.38 14.16 -2.36
CA SER A 33 -29.00 14.38 -2.78
C SER A 33 -28.24 13.05 -2.77
N ARG A 34 -27.66 12.66 -3.91
CA ARG A 34 -26.73 11.54 -3.99
C ARG A 34 -25.33 12.04 -3.67
N ASN A 35 -24.66 11.39 -2.72
CA ASN A 35 -23.24 11.64 -2.48
C ASN A 35 -22.43 10.87 -3.53
N THR A 36 -21.68 11.59 -4.36
CA THR A 36 -20.81 11.04 -5.43
C THR A 36 -19.33 11.03 -5.04
N ASP A 37 -19.02 11.14 -3.75
CA ASP A 37 -17.64 11.09 -3.26
C ASP A 37 -17.11 9.65 -3.35
N ILE A 38 -16.40 9.36 -4.45
CA ILE A 38 -15.72 8.08 -4.67
C ILE A 38 -14.22 8.30 -4.44
N LYS A 39 -13.65 7.56 -3.49
CA LYS A 39 -12.20 7.53 -3.26
C LYS A 39 -11.66 6.17 -3.70
N SER A 40 -10.88 6.15 -4.77
CA SER A 40 -10.14 4.97 -5.20
C SER A 40 -8.65 5.17 -4.97
N LYS A 41 -7.97 4.09 -4.60
CA LYS A 41 -6.50 4.02 -4.51
C LYS A 41 -6.03 2.92 -5.45
N ALA A 42 -4.92 3.16 -6.13
CA ALA A 42 -4.27 2.15 -6.95
C ALA A 42 -3.54 1.13 -6.06
N ILE A 43 -3.53 -0.13 -6.51
CA ILE A 43 -2.68 -1.17 -5.92
C ILE A 43 -1.33 -1.09 -6.61
N ILE A 44 -0.26 -0.96 -5.83
CA ILE A 44 1.11 -1.03 -6.33
C ILE A 44 1.59 -2.46 -6.12
N LEU A 45 1.83 -3.18 -7.21
CA LEU A 45 2.40 -4.51 -7.18
C LEU A 45 3.94 -4.40 -7.12
N PRO A 46 4.62 -5.16 -6.24
CA PRO A 46 6.07 -5.26 -6.26
C PRO A 46 6.55 -5.82 -7.59
N GLU A 47 7.55 -5.18 -8.19
CA GLU A 47 8.17 -5.66 -9.41
C GLU A 47 9.02 -6.90 -9.14
N GLN A 48 8.96 -7.86 -10.06
CA GLN A 48 9.75 -9.10 -10.01
C GLN A 48 10.98 -8.97 -10.92
N SER A 49 12.11 -9.51 -10.48
CA SER A 49 13.42 -9.45 -11.16
C SER A 49 13.42 -9.87 -12.64
N VAL A 50 12.42 -10.64 -13.08
CA VAL A 50 12.22 -11.06 -14.47
C VAL A 50 11.86 -9.89 -15.40
N ALA A 51 11.18 -8.86 -14.87
CA ALA A 51 10.73 -7.69 -15.62
C ALA A 51 11.77 -6.56 -15.67
N SER A 52 12.85 -6.67 -14.88
CA SER A 52 13.90 -5.65 -14.88
C SER A 52 14.87 -5.87 -16.04
N GLU A 53 14.96 -4.91 -16.96
CA GLU A 53 15.96 -4.91 -18.02
C GLU A 53 17.36 -4.79 -17.40
N LYS A 54 18.14 -5.88 -17.47
CA LYS A 54 19.52 -5.94 -16.94
C LYS A 54 20.55 -5.40 -17.95
N ALA A 55 20.11 -4.70 -18.98
CA ALA A 55 20.96 -4.16 -20.03
C ALA A 55 21.84 -3.02 -19.45
N GLY A 56 23.15 -3.26 -19.41
CA GLY A 56 24.14 -2.29 -18.93
C GLY A 56 24.59 -2.42 -17.48
N LEU A 57 24.02 -3.36 -16.71
CA LEU A 57 24.51 -3.68 -15.37
C LEU A 57 25.57 -4.78 -15.43
N ALA A 58 26.49 -4.78 -14.47
CA ALA A 58 27.44 -5.86 -14.33
C ALA A 58 26.70 -7.09 -13.78
N VAL A 59 26.72 -8.20 -14.54
CA VAL A 59 25.92 -9.40 -14.26
C VAL A 59 26.82 -10.63 -14.08
N TYR A 60 26.55 -11.42 -13.05
CA TYR A 60 27.21 -12.70 -12.82
C TYR A 60 26.73 -13.78 -13.81
N LYS A 61 27.45 -14.90 -13.93
CA LYS A 61 27.14 -16.04 -14.83
C LYS A 61 25.67 -16.51 -14.81
N LYS A 62 24.98 -16.34 -13.67
CA LYS A 62 23.57 -16.71 -13.47
C LYS A 62 22.56 -15.58 -13.79
N GLY A 63 22.98 -14.49 -14.43
CA GLY A 63 22.05 -13.38 -14.71
C GLY A 63 21.73 -12.51 -13.49
N LEU A 64 22.49 -12.62 -12.40
CA LEU A 64 22.26 -11.94 -11.13
C LEU A 64 23.11 -10.67 -11.02
N THR A 65 22.50 -9.60 -10.51
CA THR A 65 23.18 -8.33 -10.22
C THR A 65 23.83 -8.35 -8.82
N LEU A 66 24.76 -7.43 -8.57
CA LEU A 66 25.44 -7.32 -7.27
C LEU A 66 24.45 -7.15 -6.09
N LYS A 67 23.38 -6.38 -6.29
CA LYS A 67 22.33 -6.16 -5.28
C LYS A 67 21.60 -7.46 -4.93
N GLU A 68 21.28 -8.27 -5.93
CA GLU A 68 20.60 -9.56 -5.75
C GLU A 68 21.52 -10.57 -5.04
N LEU A 69 22.81 -10.58 -5.39
CA LEU A 69 23.84 -11.39 -4.74
C LEU A 69 24.00 -11.05 -3.25
N LEU A 70 24.01 -9.76 -2.91
CA LEU A 70 24.08 -9.29 -1.52
C LEU A 70 22.82 -9.66 -0.73
N GLN A 71 21.65 -9.65 -1.36
CA GLN A 71 20.41 -10.02 -0.69
C GLN A 71 20.37 -11.53 -0.38
N GLN A 72 20.97 -12.37 -1.24
CA GLN A 72 21.11 -13.80 -1.00
C GLN A 72 22.09 -14.13 0.14
N SER A 73 23.16 -13.35 0.32
CA SER A 73 24.10 -13.57 1.43
C SER A 73 23.48 -13.36 2.81
N SER A 74 22.55 -12.41 2.92
CA SER A 74 21.85 -12.10 4.17
C SER A 74 20.63 -13.01 4.43
N HIS A 75 20.37 -14.00 3.57
CA HIS A 75 19.17 -14.81 3.68
C HIS A 75 19.25 -15.84 4.82
N HIS A 76 18.16 -16.05 5.55
CA HIS A 76 18.12 -16.94 6.71
C HIS A 76 18.31 -18.43 6.34
N ASN A 77 17.84 -18.84 5.16
CA ASN A 77 17.93 -20.24 4.71
C ASN A 77 19.40 -20.65 4.45
N PRO A 78 19.93 -21.68 5.15
CA PRO A 78 21.31 -22.10 5.01
C PRO A 78 21.67 -22.64 3.62
N LYS A 79 20.71 -23.16 2.83
CA LYS A 79 20.98 -23.58 1.44
C LYS A 79 21.27 -22.37 0.56
N VAL A 80 20.45 -21.33 0.68
CA VAL A 80 20.67 -20.03 0.01
C VAL A 80 21.97 -19.38 0.49
N ARG A 81 22.33 -19.55 1.77
CA ARG A 81 23.67 -19.17 2.27
C ARG A 81 24.80 -20.13 1.89
N ARG A 82 24.57 -21.32 1.35
CA ARG A 82 25.67 -22.14 0.81
C ARG A 82 26.02 -21.67 -0.58
N GLU A 83 25.00 -21.30 -1.35
CA GLU A 83 25.19 -20.48 -2.54
C GLU A 83 25.96 -19.21 -2.20
N PHE A 84 26.02 -18.72 -0.95
CA PHE A 84 26.93 -17.63 -0.54
C PHE A 84 28.39 -17.84 -0.98
N LYS A 85 28.91 -19.08 -0.94
CA LYS A 85 30.29 -19.34 -1.43
C LYS A 85 30.39 -19.08 -2.93
N ASP A 86 29.39 -19.52 -3.67
CA ASP A 86 29.28 -19.28 -5.12
C ASP A 86 28.94 -17.83 -5.45
N VAL A 87 28.23 -17.15 -4.55
CA VAL A 87 27.88 -15.73 -4.59
C VAL A 87 29.11 -14.88 -4.32
N LEU A 88 29.95 -15.23 -3.33
CA LEU A 88 31.22 -14.55 -3.06
C LEU A 88 32.19 -14.74 -4.22
N ALA A 89 32.26 -15.96 -4.78
CA ALA A 89 32.98 -16.20 -6.01
C ALA A 89 32.41 -15.36 -7.16
N GLY A 90 31.08 -15.25 -7.24
CA GLY A 90 30.39 -14.42 -8.22
C GLY A 90 30.64 -12.92 -8.07
N ILE A 91 30.69 -12.41 -6.83
CA ILE A 91 31.05 -11.01 -6.53
C ILE A 91 32.49 -10.75 -6.95
N LYS A 92 33.42 -11.67 -6.61
CA LYS A 92 34.82 -11.59 -7.06
C LYS A 92 34.93 -11.62 -8.59
N GLU A 93 34.19 -12.51 -9.26
CA GLU A 93 34.13 -12.56 -10.72
C GLU A 93 33.57 -11.28 -11.33
N LEU A 94 32.58 -10.67 -10.68
CA LEU A 94 31.97 -9.40 -11.08
C LEU A 94 32.99 -8.26 -11.07
N PHE A 95 33.78 -8.14 -10.00
CA PHE A 95 34.86 -7.17 -9.89
C PHE A 95 36.01 -7.42 -10.88
N ILE A 96 36.31 -8.69 -11.20
CA ILE A 96 37.35 -9.04 -12.18
C ILE A 96 36.89 -8.75 -13.62
N LYS A 97 35.63 -9.04 -13.96
CA LYS A 97 35.10 -8.88 -15.32
C LYS A 97 34.72 -7.45 -15.66
N HIS A 98 34.33 -6.66 -14.65
CA HIS A 98 34.04 -5.24 -14.80
C HIS A 98 34.97 -4.42 -13.89
N PRO A 99 36.27 -4.35 -14.21
CA PRO A 99 37.16 -3.40 -13.56
C PRO A 99 36.81 -2.00 -14.09
N GLN A 100 35.86 -1.34 -13.44
CA GLN A 100 35.62 0.09 -13.62
C GLN A 100 36.79 0.81 -12.93
N ASN A 101 37.74 1.32 -13.72
CA ASN A 101 38.58 2.45 -13.33
C ASN A 101 37.71 3.71 -13.25
#